data_AF-A0A3R6XLQ7-F1
#
_entry.id   AF-A0A3R6XLQ7-F1
#
_cell.length_a   1.000
_cell.length_b   1.000
_cell.length_c   1.000
_cell.angle_alpha   90.00
_cell.angle_beta   90.00
_cell.angle_gamma   90.00
#
_symmetry.space_group_name_H-M   'P 1'
#
loop_
_entity.id
_entity.type
_entity.pdbx_description
1 polymer ?
#
loop_
_entity_poly.entity_id
_entity_poly.type
_entity_poly.pdbx_seq_one_letter_code
_entity_poly.pdbx_strand_id
1 'polypeptide(L)'
;MKRREKSFDTNTHNQKLPEYNALADHNLRHFFENRKLQHHLYDVGMIDKAGRVIDPDKHKGKLAILQQEFKHAEKAELLRQREEDEIRRRVQLRRHAALNEARKEEKIKKIKDDRMLTKQIVAAAKEYATPPPPSSSKSTSSSSGPRSCLSSGGRSSSASDNNF
;
A
#
# COMPACT_ATOMS: atom_id res chain seq x y z
N MET A 1 -34.06 71.26 13.64
CA MET A 1 -32.59 71.13 13.82
C MET A 1 -32.22 69.98 14.78
N LYS A 2 -32.68 69.99 16.04
CA LYS A 2 -32.34 68.98 17.09
C LYS A 2 -32.47 67.47 16.77
N ARG A 3 -33.26 67.05 15.77
CA ARG A 3 -33.35 65.63 15.35
C ARG A 3 -32.22 65.19 14.42
N ARG A 4 -31.70 66.10 13.58
CA ARG A 4 -30.58 65.82 12.66
C ARG A 4 -29.24 65.66 13.42
N GLU A 5 -29.09 66.42 14.51
CA GLU A 5 -27.88 66.41 15.34
C GLU A 5 -27.73 65.11 16.16
N LYS A 6 -28.84 64.43 16.49
CA LYS A 6 -28.82 63.18 17.27
C LYS A 6 -28.36 61.94 16.50
N SER A 7 -28.39 61.97 15.16
CA SER A 7 -27.98 60.87 14.30
C SER A 7 -26.55 61.00 13.79
N PHE A 8 -25.88 62.12 14.09
CA PHE A 8 -24.51 62.36 13.65
C PHE A 8 -23.55 61.95 14.77
N ASP A 9 -23.24 60.66 14.82
CA ASP A 9 -22.24 60.10 15.73
C ASP A 9 -20.88 60.06 15.02
N THR A 10 -19.87 60.69 15.62
CA THR A 10 -18.49 60.74 15.09
C THR A 10 -17.66 59.52 15.50
N ASN A 11 -18.25 58.57 16.24
CA ASN A 11 -17.57 57.38 16.72
C ASN A 11 -17.37 56.34 15.59
N THR A 12 -16.36 56.56 14.77
CA THR A 12 -15.96 55.69 13.66
C THR A 12 -14.96 54.59 14.05
N HIS A 13 -14.55 54.52 15.33
CA HIS A 13 -13.43 53.70 15.79
C HIS A 13 -13.56 52.20 15.51
N ASN A 14 -14.80 51.67 15.39
CA ASN A 14 -15.08 50.25 15.17
C ASN A 14 -15.88 49.95 13.88
N GLN A 15 -16.12 50.96 13.03
CA GLN A 15 -16.86 50.72 11.78
C GLN A 15 -15.88 50.28 10.69
N LYS A 16 -16.02 49.03 10.24
CA LYS A 16 -15.31 48.55 9.05
C LYS A 16 -15.95 49.17 7.82
N LEU A 17 -15.13 49.83 7.00
CA LEU A 17 -15.59 50.31 5.71
C LEU A 17 -16.01 49.11 4.85
N PRO A 18 -17.08 49.26 4.04
CA PRO A 18 -17.43 48.27 3.03
C PRO A 18 -16.23 48.00 2.11
N GLU A 19 -16.02 46.74 1.76
CA GLU A 19 -15.00 46.37 0.78
C GLU A 19 -15.42 46.86 -0.60
N TYR A 20 -14.58 47.69 -1.21
CA TYR A 20 -14.84 48.25 -2.53
C TYR A 20 -14.46 47.25 -3.63
N ASN A 21 -15.41 46.96 -4.53
CA ASN A 21 -15.20 46.07 -5.66
C ASN A 21 -15.06 46.87 -6.97
N ALA A 22 -13.83 46.98 -7.46
CA ALA A 22 -13.52 47.69 -8.70
C ALA A 22 -14.18 47.10 -9.95
N LEU A 23 -14.44 45.78 -9.97
CA LEU A 23 -15.06 45.11 -11.12
C LEU A 23 -16.56 45.41 -11.24
N ALA A 24 -17.19 45.77 -10.13
CA ALA A 24 -18.59 46.19 -10.10
C ALA A 24 -18.76 47.69 -10.34
N ASP A 25 -17.67 48.47 -10.39
CA ASP A 25 -17.73 49.91 -10.62
C ASP A 25 -18.03 50.23 -12.10
N HIS A 26 -19.11 50.99 -12.30
CA HIS A 26 -19.51 51.46 -13.61
C HIS A 26 -18.48 52.38 -14.28
N ASN A 27 -17.80 53.23 -13.50
CA ASN A 27 -16.84 54.20 -14.02
C ASN A 27 -15.57 53.52 -14.55
N LEU A 28 -15.24 52.34 -14.01
CA LEU A 28 -14.08 51.56 -14.43
C LEU A 28 -14.39 50.58 -15.57
N ARG A 29 -15.65 50.55 -16.06
CA ARG A 29 -16.08 49.60 -17.10
C ARG A 29 -15.19 49.65 -18.34
N HIS A 30 -14.82 50.84 -18.82
CA HIS A 30 -13.99 51.00 -20.01
C HIS A 30 -12.56 50.48 -19.82
N PHE A 31 -12.03 50.54 -18.59
CA PHE A 31 -10.72 49.99 -18.30
C PHE A 31 -10.73 48.45 -18.43
N PHE A 32 -11.79 47.81 -17.93
CA PHE A 32 -11.98 46.36 -18.01
C PHE A 32 -12.56 45.87 -19.35
N GLU A 33 -12.85 46.76 -20.30
CA GLU A 33 -13.31 46.41 -21.64
C GLU A 33 -12.16 45.87 -22.53
N ASN A 34 -10.91 46.06 -22.11
CA ASN A 34 -9.75 45.53 -22.82
C ASN A 34 -9.75 43.99 -22.84
N ARG A 35 -9.76 43.41 -24.05
CA ARG A 35 -9.81 41.96 -24.28
C ARG A 35 -8.68 41.20 -23.58
N LYS A 36 -7.48 41.76 -23.47
CA LYS A 36 -6.35 41.13 -22.75
C LYS A 36 -6.64 41.01 -21.26
N LEU A 37 -7.19 42.07 -20.66
CA LEU A 37 -7.58 42.07 -19.25
C LEU A 37 -8.78 41.15 -19.00
N GLN A 38 -9.76 41.14 -19.90
CA GLN A 38 -10.89 40.21 -19.79
C GLN A 38 -10.44 38.75 -19.85
N HIS A 39 -9.53 38.42 -20.77
CA HIS A 39 -8.99 37.06 -20.85
C HIS A 39 -8.29 36.67 -19.54
N HIS A 40 -7.44 37.57 -19.01
CA HIS A 40 -6.79 37.34 -17.73
C HIS A 40 -7.78 37.19 -16.56
N LEU A 41 -8.80 38.05 -16.47
CA LEU A 41 -9.83 37.97 -15.44
C LEU A 41 -10.67 36.69 -15.55
N TYR A 42 -10.88 36.21 -16.78
CA TYR A 42 -11.56 34.94 -17.03
C TYR A 42 -10.71 33.75 -16.57
N ASP A 43 -9.40 33.75 -16.89
CA ASP A 43 -8.48 32.69 -16.48
C ASP A 43 -8.36 32.60 -14.95
N VAL A 44 -8.38 33.75 -14.26
CA VAL A 44 -8.36 33.84 -12.79
C VAL A 44 -9.75 33.50 -12.19
N GLY A 45 -10.82 33.46 -13.01
CA GLY A 45 -12.17 33.13 -12.57
C GLY A 45 -12.91 34.27 -11.87
N MET A 46 -12.50 35.51 -12.08
CA MET A 46 -13.17 36.71 -11.57
C MET A 46 -14.37 37.12 -12.43
N ILE A 47 -14.38 36.70 -13.70
CA ILE A 47 -15.49 36.92 -14.64
C ILE A 47 -15.86 35.63 -15.36
N ASP A 48 -17.13 35.53 -15.77
CA ASP A 48 -17.65 34.44 -16.60
C ASP A 48 -17.31 34.67 -18.10
N LYS A 49 -17.55 33.67 -18.95
CA LYS A 49 -17.39 33.75 -20.42
C LYS A 49 -18.18 34.90 -21.05
N ALA A 50 -19.29 35.29 -20.42
CA ALA A 50 -20.13 36.41 -20.82
C ALA A 50 -19.65 37.77 -20.27
N GLY A 51 -18.53 37.83 -19.55
CA GLY A 51 -17.98 39.06 -18.97
C GLY A 51 -18.68 39.52 -17.68
N ARG A 52 -19.52 38.67 -17.08
CA ARG A 52 -20.21 38.97 -15.81
C ARG A 52 -19.27 38.73 -14.63
N VAL A 53 -19.25 39.65 -13.67
CA VAL A 53 -18.44 39.52 -12.45
C VAL A 53 -18.93 38.36 -11.59
N ILE A 54 -18.02 37.48 -11.21
CA ILE A 54 -18.27 36.36 -10.32
C ILE A 54 -17.94 36.82 -8.90
N ASP A 55 -18.89 36.65 -7.99
CA ASP A 55 -18.69 36.92 -6.57
C ASP A 55 -18.18 35.63 -5.89
N PRO A 56 -16.89 35.59 -5.49
CA PRO A 56 -16.30 34.38 -4.91
C PRO A 56 -17.02 33.98 -3.63
N ASP A 57 -17.50 34.96 -2.85
CA ASP A 57 -18.09 34.74 -1.54
C ASP A 57 -19.42 34.01 -1.62
N LYS A 58 -20.20 34.29 -2.66
CA LYS A 58 -21.45 33.57 -2.97
C LYS A 58 -21.20 32.12 -3.39
N HIS A 59 -20.02 31.81 -3.91
CA HIS A 59 -19.68 30.50 -4.48
C HIS A 59 -18.77 29.66 -3.55
N LYS A 60 -18.28 30.21 -2.44
CA LYS A 60 -17.42 29.54 -1.44
C LYS A 60 -17.91 28.15 -1.04
N GLY A 61 -19.21 28.00 -0.77
CA GLY A 61 -19.78 26.71 -0.35
C GLY A 61 -19.65 25.62 -1.42
N LYS A 62 -19.93 25.95 -2.68
CA LYS A 62 -19.79 25.00 -3.80
C LYS A 62 -18.33 24.62 -4.03
N LEU A 63 -17.43 25.61 -3.99
CA LEU A 63 -16.00 25.38 -4.11
C LEU A 63 -15.46 24.49 -2.99
N ALA A 64 -15.92 24.68 -1.75
CA ALA A 64 -15.52 23.86 -0.61
C ALA A 64 -15.94 22.40 -0.78
N ILE A 65 -17.15 22.14 -1.25
CA ILE A 65 -17.63 20.78 -1.55
C ILE A 65 -16.76 20.16 -2.64
N LEU A 66 -16.53 20.84 -3.77
CA LEU A 66 -15.66 20.32 -4.83
C LEU A 66 -14.26 20.00 -4.31
N GLN A 67 -13.65 20.88 -3.52
CA GLN A 67 -12.33 20.65 -2.94
C GLN A 67 -12.30 19.43 -2.03
N GLN A 68 -13.36 19.20 -1.24
CA GLN A 68 -13.48 18.03 -0.39
C GLN A 68 -13.61 16.75 -1.22
N GLU A 69 -14.43 16.77 -2.26
CA GLU A 69 -14.60 15.65 -3.21
C GLU A 69 -13.28 15.31 -3.90
N PHE A 70 -12.54 16.31 -4.39
CA PHE A 70 -11.21 16.11 -4.98
C PHE A 70 -10.24 15.46 -4.00
N LYS A 71 -10.19 15.92 -2.75
CA LYS A 71 -9.34 15.31 -1.71
C LYS A 71 -9.74 13.87 -1.40
N HIS A 72 -11.03 13.56 -1.42
CA HIS A 72 -11.52 12.20 -1.22
C HIS A 72 -11.13 11.29 -2.40
N ALA A 73 -11.31 11.77 -3.63
CA ALA A 73 -10.94 11.05 -4.84
C ALA A 73 -9.43 10.76 -4.90
N GLU A 74 -8.60 11.77 -4.62
CA GLU A 74 -7.13 11.63 -4.60
C GLU A 74 -6.68 10.59 -3.57
N LYS A 75 -7.26 10.61 -2.36
CA LYS A 75 -6.96 9.59 -1.33
C LYS A 75 -7.40 8.20 -1.74
N ALA A 76 -8.57 8.06 -2.35
CA ALA A 76 -9.09 6.78 -2.80
C ALA A 76 -8.20 6.19 -3.90
N GLU A 77 -7.75 7.02 -4.85
CA GLU A 77 -6.82 6.61 -5.89
C GLU A 77 -5.48 6.17 -5.32
N LEU A 78 -4.91 6.95 -4.39
CA LEU A 78 -3.64 6.63 -3.73
C LEU A 78 -3.73 5.30 -2.98
N LEU A 79 -4.83 5.06 -2.26
CA LEU A 79 -5.06 3.80 -1.54
C LEU A 79 -5.12 2.63 -2.53
N ARG A 80 -5.86 2.77 -3.62
CA ARG A 80 -5.99 1.75 -4.66
C ARG A 80 -4.63 1.43 -5.29
N GLN A 81 -3.84 2.45 -5.65
CA GLN A 81 -2.50 2.24 -6.21
C GLN A 81 -1.60 1.47 -5.22
N ARG A 82 -1.65 1.84 -3.94
CA ARG A 82 -0.89 1.16 -2.88
C ARG A 82 -1.31 -0.29 -2.70
N GLU A 83 -2.60 -0.59 -2.74
CA GLU A 83 -3.12 -1.95 -2.66
C GLU A 83 -2.70 -2.79 -3.88
N GLU A 84 -2.81 -2.24 -5.09
CA GLU A 84 -2.37 -2.90 -6.32
C GLU A 84 -0.87 -3.24 -6.28
N ASP A 85 -0.03 -2.31 -5.82
CA ASP A 85 1.41 -2.52 -5.69
C ASP A 85 1.77 -3.53 -4.59
N GLU A 86 1.06 -3.53 -3.47
CA GLU A 86 1.25 -4.52 -2.41
C GLU A 86 0.85 -5.92 -2.88
N ILE A 87 -0.25 -6.05 -3.62
CA ILE A 87 -0.67 -7.32 -4.23
C ILE A 87 0.40 -7.81 -5.21
N ARG A 88 0.90 -6.93 -6.10
CA ARG A 88 1.98 -7.26 -7.04
C ARG A 88 3.22 -7.76 -6.32
N ARG A 89 3.66 -7.04 -5.28
CA ARG A 89 4.82 -7.42 -4.46
C ARG A 89 4.62 -8.79 -3.81
N ARG A 90 3.46 -9.02 -3.22
CA ARG A 90 3.12 -10.29 -2.56
C ARG A 90 3.12 -11.46 -3.53
N VAL A 91 2.55 -11.29 -4.72
CA VAL A 91 2.53 -12.31 -5.77
C VAL A 91 3.94 -12.65 -6.22
N GLN A 92 4.78 -11.64 -6.48
CA GLN A 92 6.18 -11.85 -6.86
C GLN A 92 6.96 -12.59 -5.77
N LEU A 93 6.79 -12.20 -4.51
CA LEU A 93 7.46 -12.84 -3.38
C LEU A 93 7.04 -14.31 -3.24
N ARG A 94 5.73 -14.62 -3.34
CA ARG A 94 5.22 -16.00 -3.32
C ARG A 94 5.78 -16.83 -4.46
N ARG A 95 5.80 -16.27 -5.69
CA ARG A 95 6.35 -16.96 -6.86
C ARG A 95 7.84 -17.25 -6.67
N HIS A 96 8.62 -16.29 -6.16
CA HIS A 96 10.04 -16.47 -5.91
C HIS A 96 10.31 -17.47 -4.79
N ALA A 97 9.51 -17.44 -3.71
CA ALA A 97 9.60 -18.41 -2.62
C ALA A 97 9.36 -19.84 -3.11
N ALA A 98 8.28 -20.07 -3.88
CA ALA A 98 7.97 -21.39 -4.44
C ALA A 98 9.07 -21.91 -5.37
N LEU A 99 9.64 -21.05 -6.23
CA LEU A 99 10.77 -21.43 -7.09
C LEU A 99 12.02 -21.80 -6.29
N ASN A 100 12.29 -21.10 -5.19
CA ASN A 100 13.45 -21.39 -4.35
C ASN A 100 13.27 -22.66 -3.52
N GLU A 101 12.05 -22.94 -3.07
CA GLU A 101 11.71 -24.18 -2.39
C GLU A 101 11.88 -25.38 -3.33
N ALA A 102 11.29 -25.33 -4.53
CA ALA A 102 11.46 -26.38 -5.54
C ALA A 102 12.95 -26.65 -5.87
N ARG A 103 13.77 -25.59 -6.00
CA ARG A 103 15.23 -25.74 -6.20
C ARG A 103 15.94 -26.39 -5.02
N LYS A 104 15.53 -26.10 -3.79
CA LYS A 104 16.10 -26.72 -2.59
C LYS A 104 15.72 -28.20 -2.53
N GLU A 105 14.46 -28.53 -2.81
CA GLU A 105 13.98 -29.90 -2.85
C GLU A 105 14.70 -30.73 -3.92
N GLU A 106 14.91 -30.18 -5.12
CA GLU A 106 15.66 -30.83 -6.18
C GLU A 106 17.11 -31.14 -5.75
N LYS A 107 17.78 -30.18 -5.09
CA LYS A 107 19.13 -30.39 -4.54
C LYS A 107 19.15 -31.47 -3.46
N ILE A 108 18.18 -31.46 -2.55
CA ILE A 108 18.08 -32.47 -1.49
C ILE A 108 17.83 -33.85 -2.08
N LYS A 109 16.97 -33.96 -3.10
CA LYS A 109 16.70 -35.22 -3.79
C LYS A 109 17.96 -35.77 -4.46
N LYS A 110 18.69 -34.94 -5.21
CA LYS A 110 19.99 -35.31 -5.80
C LYS A 110 20.97 -35.83 -4.76
N ILE A 111 21.14 -35.13 -3.64
CA ILE A 111 22.03 -35.58 -2.55
C ILE A 111 21.59 -36.92 -1.96
N LYS A 112 20.27 -37.16 -1.83
CA LYS A 112 19.74 -38.46 -1.34
C LYS A 112 20.01 -39.58 -2.34
N ASP A 113 19.78 -39.32 -3.62
CA ASP A 113 19.99 -40.28 -4.70
C ASP A 113 21.48 -40.63 -4.81
N ASP A 114 22.38 -39.64 -4.76
CA ASP A 114 23.84 -39.84 -4.75
C ASP A 114 24.30 -40.65 -3.54
N ARG A 115 23.74 -40.37 -2.35
CA ARG A 115 24.02 -41.15 -1.12
C ARG A 115 23.53 -42.59 -1.24
N MET A 116 22.37 -42.82 -1.85
CA MET A 116 21.86 -44.17 -2.10
C MET A 116 22.73 -44.92 -3.10
N LEU A 117 23.09 -44.29 -4.22
CA LEU A 117 23.96 -44.85 -5.23
C LEU A 117 25.32 -45.24 -4.63
N THR A 118 25.93 -44.34 -3.86
CA THR A 118 27.19 -44.62 -3.16
C THR A 118 27.08 -45.82 -2.23
N LYS A 119 26.00 -45.93 -1.45
CA LYS A 119 25.75 -47.09 -0.59
C LYS A 119 25.61 -48.39 -1.39
N GLN A 120 24.91 -48.35 -2.52
CA GLN A 120 24.74 -49.51 -3.41
C GLN A 120 26.07 -49.94 -4.02
N ILE A 121 26.90 -48.99 -4.49
CA ILE A 121 28.24 -49.28 -5.02
C ILE A 121 29.11 -49.93 -3.95
N VAL A 122 29.13 -49.38 -2.74
CA VAL A 122 29.92 -49.94 -1.63
C VAL A 122 29.41 -51.34 -1.23
N ALA A 123 28.10 -51.56 -1.21
CA ALA A 123 27.52 -52.86 -0.91
C ALA A 123 27.87 -53.91 -1.98
N ALA A 124 27.72 -53.57 -3.26
CA ALA A 124 28.08 -54.44 -4.38
C ALA A 124 29.59 -54.74 -4.38
N ALA A 125 30.44 -53.72 -4.22
CA ALA A 125 31.89 -53.91 -4.14
C ALA A 125 32.28 -54.82 -2.96
N LYS A 126 31.59 -54.73 -1.82
CA LYS A 126 31.80 -55.62 -0.68
C LYS A 126 31.39 -57.06 -0.99
N GLU A 127 30.29 -57.26 -1.71
CA GLU A 127 29.82 -58.59 -2.16
C GLU A 127 30.80 -59.24 -3.14
N TYR A 128 31.38 -58.48 -4.07
CA TYR A 128 32.40 -58.97 -5.00
C TYR A 128 33.79 -59.15 -4.38
N ALA A 129 34.12 -58.41 -3.31
CA ALA A 129 35.43 -58.49 -2.65
C ALA A 129 35.51 -59.57 -1.55
N THR A 130 34.39 -60.17 -1.14
CA THR A 130 34.39 -61.31 -0.23
C THR A 130 34.49 -62.63 -1.00
N PRO A 131 35.60 -63.39 -0.92
CA PRO A 131 35.61 -64.78 -1.37
C PRO A 131 34.62 -65.60 -0.52
N PRO A 132 34.01 -66.68 -1.07
CA PRO A 132 33.03 -67.47 -0.33
C PRO A 132 33.66 -68.01 0.97
N PRO A 133 32.96 -67.91 2.11
CA PRO A 133 33.48 -68.48 3.34
C PRO A 133 33.58 -70.01 3.19
N PRO A 134 34.67 -70.65 3.65
CA PRO A 134 34.67 -72.09 3.80
C PRO A 134 33.57 -72.49 4.81
N SER A 135 32.85 -73.55 4.48
CA SER A 135 31.80 -74.12 5.30
C SER A 135 32.29 -74.50 6.71
N SER A 136 31.38 -74.42 7.68
CA SER A 136 31.49 -74.73 9.11
C SER A 136 32.00 -73.56 9.98
N SER A 137 31.43 -73.21 11.14
CA SER A 137 30.45 -73.86 12.01
C SER A 137 29.76 -72.81 12.89
N LYS A 138 28.57 -73.16 13.41
CA LYS A 138 27.73 -72.37 14.31
C LYS A 138 28.51 -71.90 15.55
N SER A 139 28.38 -70.62 15.92
CA SER A 139 28.45 -70.21 17.32
C SER A 139 27.38 -69.16 17.62
N THR A 140 26.46 -69.56 18.48
CA THR A 140 25.47 -68.72 19.12
C THR A 140 26.17 -67.87 20.18
N SER A 141 26.10 -66.54 20.06
CA SER A 141 26.32 -65.65 21.21
C SER A 141 25.16 -64.68 21.33
N SER A 142 24.28 -65.01 22.27
CA SER A 142 23.28 -64.13 22.84
C SER A 142 23.98 -63.02 23.62
N SER A 143 23.76 -61.76 23.26
CA SER A 143 23.86 -60.67 24.21
C SER A 143 22.62 -59.79 24.11
N SER A 144 21.82 -59.94 25.16
CA SER A 144 20.66 -59.17 25.55
C SER A 144 21.06 -57.76 26.01
N GLY A 145 20.33 -56.74 25.58
CA GLY A 145 20.38 -55.41 26.20
C GLY A 145 19.41 -54.44 25.52
N PRO A 146 18.24 -54.16 26.12
CA PRO A 146 17.22 -53.29 25.52
C PRO A 146 17.40 -51.84 25.98
N ARG A 147 17.21 -50.86 25.09
CA ARG A 147 16.71 -49.53 25.49
C ARG A 147 15.81 -48.94 24.40
N SER A 148 14.53 -48.90 24.74
CA SER A 148 13.56 -47.82 24.49
C SER A 148 14.21 -46.45 24.20
N CYS A 149 13.69 -45.61 23.30
CA CYS A 149 12.40 -44.98 23.50
C CYS A 149 11.81 -44.38 22.22
N LEU A 150 10.51 -44.59 22.08
CA LEU A 150 9.57 -43.81 21.28
C LEU A 150 9.59 -42.34 21.72
N SER A 151 9.48 -41.43 20.75
CA SER A 151 9.01 -40.06 20.98
C SER A 151 8.13 -39.64 19.81
N SER A 152 6.88 -40.11 19.86
CA SER A 152 5.75 -39.48 19.18
C SER A 152 5.25 -38.31 20.03
N GLY A 153 5.12 -37.14 19.41
CA GLY A 153 4.46 -35.94 19.95
C GLY A 153 4.91 -34.73 19.13
N GLY A 154 4.16 -34.17 18.19
CA GLY A 154 2.72 -33.94 18.25
C GLY A 154 2.45 -32.72 19.12
N ARG A 155 2.79 -31.51 18.64
CA ARG A 155 2.20 -30.26 19.13
C ARG A 155 1.75 -29.44 17.93
N SER A 156 0.49 -29.64 17.58
CA SER A 156 -0.38 -28.60 17.07
C SER A 156 -0.45 -27.46 18.10
N SER A 157 -0.17 -26.24 17.69
CA SER A 157 -0.68 -25.05 18.37
C SER A 157 -1.68 -24.40 17.43
N SER A 158 -2.94 -24.57 17.81
CA SER A 158 -4.13 -23.95 17.25
C SER A 158 -4.04 -22.43 17.24
N ALA A 159 -4.75 -21.88 16.27
CA ALA A 159 -5.28 -20.53 16.20
C ALA A 159 -5.55 -19.87 17.56
N SER A 160 -5.20 -18.59 17.66
CA SER A 160 -5.89 -17.65 18.53
C SER A 160 -6.49 -16.59 17.62
N ASP A 161 -7.80 -16.72 17.41
CA ASP A 161 -8.69 -15.60 17.13
C ASP A 161 -8.48 -14.55 18.22
N ASN A 162 -8.29 -13.30 17.80
CA ASN A 162 -8.59 -12.15 18.64
C ASN A 162 -9.33 -11.14 17.76
N ASN A 163 -10.65 -11.29 17.75
CA ASN A 163 -11.60 -10.21 17.51
C ASN A 163 -11.83 -9.50 18.85
N PHE A 164 -11.54 -8.20 18.89
CA PHE A 164 -12.46 -7.15 19.34
C PHE A 164 -11.97 -5.81 18.81
#